data_AF-A0A5P2CHQ4-F1
#
_entry.id   AF-A0A5P2CHQ4-F1
#
_cell.length_a   1.000
_cell.length_b   1.000
_cell.length_c   1.000
_cell.angle_alpha   90.00
_cell.angle_beta   90.00
_cell.angle_gamma   90.00
#
_symmetry.space_group_name_H-M   'P 1'
#
loop_
_entity.id
_entity.type
_entity.pdbx_description
1 polymer ?
#
loop_
_entity_poly.entity_id
_entity_poly.type
_entity_poly.pdbx_seq_one_letter_code
_entity_poly.pdbx_strand_id
1 'polypeptide(L)'
;MPRKTPAQLEQLTRERAAAGRVDPVANLAGDPVWLYHGGNDRTVDRPVNNDLATYHRDFGADVSYDTSSAAGHAWVSPLGKVACASTASPYINTCGTDPERSMLNHLFGAPVNPATVSPLDGTLVRFDQNRHVPGGNAAAVSMGKDGFVYVPKACAAGSCRLMVALHGCQQTYGQIGDTFMAQANLNEYADTNRMIVLYPQATTSLDNPRGCWNWWGYGGDTHYADKGGRQITAIMSMVRQLGG
;
A
#
# COMPACT_ATOMS: atom_id res chain seq x y z
N MET A 1 -0.35 -18.73 17.95
CA MET A 1 -1.26 -19.57 17.11
C MET A 1 -0.45 -20.13 15.96
N PRO A 2 -0.69 -21.38 15.52
CA PRO A 2 -0.01 -21.91 14.34
C PRO A 2 -0.35 -21.06 13.11
N ARG A 3 0.62 -20.93 12.20
CA ARG A 3 0.42 -20.28 10.89
C ARG A 3 -0.67 -21.03 10.13
N LYS A 4 -1.62 -20.28 9.54
CA LYS A 4 -2.64 -20.84 8.64
C LYS A 4 -2.04 -21.06 7.25
N THR A 5 -2.42 -22.14 6.58
CA THR A 5 -2.07 -22.39 5.17
C THR A 5 -2.89 -21.49 4.24
N PRO A 6 -2.48 -21.31 2.96
CA PRO A 6 -3.29 -20.60 1.96
C PRO A 6 -4.74 -21.11 1.89
N ALA A 7 -4.94 -22.42 1.77
CA ALA A 7 -6.27 -23.03 1.75
C ALA A 7 -7.14 -22.70 2.99
N GLN A 8 -6.54 -22.64 4.18
CA GLN A 8 -7.27 -22.24 5.40
C GLN A 8 -7.64 -20.75 5.39
N LEU A 9 -6.80 -19.89 4.81
CA LEU A 9 -7.10 -18.47 4.64
C LEU A 9 -8.15 -18.26 3.55
N GLU A 10 -8.09 -18.99 2.44
CA GLU A 10 -9.09 -18.96 1.38
C GLU A 10 -10.47 -19.36 1.91
N GLN A 11 -10.55 -20.44 2.69
CA GLN A 11 -11.78 -20.87 3.34
C GLN A 11 -12.33 -19.78 4.26
N LEU A 12 -11.48 -19.17 5.09
CA LEU A 12 -11.88 -18.05 5.94
C LEU A 12 -12.41 -16.86 5.13
N THR A 13 -11.79 -16.55 3.99
CA THR A 13 -12.25 -15.46 3.11
C THR A 13 -13.60 -15.79 2.47
N ARG A 14 -13.81 -17.04 2.01
CA ARG A 14 -15.11 -17.50 1.49
C ARG A 14 -16.21 -17.39 2.55
N GLU A 15 -15.92 -17.77 3.78
CA GLU A 15 -16.85 -17.63 4.92
C GLU A 15 -17.18 -16.15 5.20
N ARG A 16 -16.15 -15.28 5.23
CA ARG A 16 -16.35 -13.83 5.41
C ARG A 16 -17.16 -13.21 4.27
N ALA A 17 -16.94 -13.64 3.02
CA ALA A 17 -17.68 -13.19 1.86
C ALA A 17 -19.15 -13.63 1.93
N ALA A 18 -19.41 -14.90 2.29
CA ALA A 18 -20.75 -15.42 2.50
C ALA A 18 -21.50 -14.68 3.64
N ALA A 19 -20.76 -14.21 4.66
CA ALA A 19 -21.28 -13.38 5.73
C ALA A 19 -21.36 -11.87 5.39
N GLY A 20 -21.03 -11.46 4.15
CA GLY A 20 -21.04 -10.06 3.71
C GLY A 20 -19.97 -9.17 4.32
N ARG A 21 -19.00 -9.74 5.05
CA ARG A 21 -17.93 -9.00 5.74
C ARG A 21 -16.81 -8.55 4.79
N VAL A 22 -16.61 -9.26 3.70
CA VAL A 22 -15.76 -8.86 2.55
C VAL A 22 -16.58 -8.96 1.27
N ASP A 23 -16.07 -8.40 0.17
CA ASP A 23 -16.71 -8.53 -1.13
C ASP A 23 -16.70 -9.98 -1.66
N PRO A 24 -17.57 -10.32 -2.64
CA PRO A 24 -17.59 -11.65 -3.23
C PRO A 24 -16.20 -12.03 -3.75
N VAL A 25 -15.72 -13.23 -3.39
CA VAL A 25 -14.41 -13.74 -3.84
C VAL A 25 -14.30 -13.88 -5.36
N ALA A 26 -15.44 -13.94 -6.07
CA ALA A 26 -15.48 -13.96 -7.53
C ALA A 26 -14.91 -12.67 -8.15
N ASN A 27 -14.89 -11.56 -7.40
CA ASN A 27 -14.31 -10.31 -7.86
C ASN A 27 -12.78 -10.42 -8.06
N LEU A 28 -12.11 -11.36 -7.37
CA LEU A 28 -10.66 -11.55 -7.50
C LEU A 28 -10.27 -12.23 -8.82
N ALA A 29 -11.22 -12.85 -9.54
CA ALA A 29 -10.91 -13.55 -10.77
C ALA A 29 -10.50 -12.55 -11.87
N GLY A 30 -9.27 -12.69 -12.38
CA GLY A 30 -8.67 -11.78 -13.35
C GLY A 30 -8.17 -10.46 -12.77
N ASP A 31 -8.29 -10.23 -11.45
CA ASP A 31 -7.75 -9.01 -10.82
C ASP A 31 -6.21 -9.00 -10.96
N PRO A 32 -5.61 -7.88 -11.42
CA PRO A 32 -4.17 -7.79 -11.52
C PRO A 32 -3.56 -7.62 -10.12
N VAL A 33 -2.72 -8.58 -9.74
CA VAL A 33 -2.00 -8.60 -8.48
C VAL A 33 -0.50 -8.59 -8.78
N TRP A 34 0.20 -7.55 -8.33
CA TRP A 34 1.65 -7.48 -8.43
C TRP A 34 2.30 -7.64 -7.06
N LEU A 35 3.26 -8.56 -6.95
CA LEU A 35 3.99 -8.87 -5.74
C LEU A 35 5.49 -8.70 -5.98
N TYR A 36 6.20 -8.30 -4.93
CA TYR A 36 7.65 -8.14 -4.94
C TYR A 36 8.26 -8.65 -3.64
N HIS A 37 9.39 -9.32 -3.71
CA HIS A 37 10.15 -9.74 -2.53
C HIS A 37 11.66 -9.74 -2.79
N GLY A 38 12.41 -9.01 -1.97
CA GLY A 38 13.87 -8.97 -2.03
C GLY A 38 14.53 -10.23 -1.48
N GLY A 39 15.61 -10.71 -2.10
CA GLY A 39 16.32 -11.93 -1.67
C GLY A 39 17.01 -11.83 -0.30
N ASN A 40 17.28 -10.61 0.17
CA ASN A 40 17.89 -10.31 1.46
C ASN A 40 16.89 -9.84 2.53
N ASP A 41 15.59 -9.86 2.24
CA ASP A 41 14.58 -9.61 3.27
C ASP A 41 14.59 -10.76 4.29
N ARG A 42 14.74 -10.38 5.56
CA ARG A 42 14.73 -11.23 6.75
C ARG A 42 13.75 -10.72 7.81
N THR A 43 12.93 -9.72 7.45
CA THR A 43 11.90 -9.15 8.31
C THR A 43 10.55 -9.81 8.02
N VAL A 44 10.21 -9.94 6.73
CA VAL A 44 9.12 -10.79 6.27
C VAL A 44 9.72 -11.94 5.49
N ASP A 45 9.49 -13.17 5.95
CA ASP A 45 10.08 -14.33 5.31
C ASP A 45 9.43 -14.60 3.94
N ARG A 46 10.24 -15.00 2.96
CA ARG A 46 9.78 -15.32 1.59
C ARG A 46 8.57 -16.25 1.51
N PRO A 47 8.46 -17.32 2.34
CA PRO A 47 7.28 -18.14 2.36
C PRO A 47 5.98 -17.38 2.63
N VAL A 48 6.00 -16.21 3.29
CA VAL A 48 4.79 -15.39 3.52
C VAL A 48 4.25 -14.83 2.20
N ASN A 49 5.10 -14.20 1.37
CA ASN A 49 4.66 -13.75 0.04
C ASN A 49 4.39 -14.89 -0.93
N ASN A 50 5.08 -16.04 -0.78
CA ASN A 50 4.74 -17.23 -1.57
C ASN A 50 3.31 -17.69 -1.28
N ASP A 51 2.92 -17.74 -0.01
CA ASP A 51 1.55 -18.08 0.39
C ASP A 51 0.53 -17.03 -0.11
N LEU A 52 0.87 -15.73 -0.08
CA LEU A 52 0.03 -14.68 -0.64
C LEU A 52 -0.17 -14.85 -2.15
N ALA A 53 0.89 -15.19 -2.88
CA ALA A 53 0.83 -15.47 -4.31
C ALA A 53 -0.06 -16.68 -4.62
N THR A 54 0.08 -17.78 -3.86
CA THR A 54 -0.79 -18.96 -3.97
C THR A 54 -2.24 -18.59 -3.69
N TYR A 55 -2.49 -17.91 -2.57
CA TYR A 55 -3.83 -17.48 -2.15
C TYR A 55 -4.55 -16.68 -3.26
N HIS A 56 -3.87 -15.73 -3.90
CA HIS A 56 -4.47 -14.95 -4.98
C HIS A 56 -4.66 -15.75 -6.28
N ARG A 57 -3.69 -16.61 -6.65
CA ARG A 57 -3.82 -17.48 -7.83
C ARG A 57 -4.97 -18.48 -7.69
N ASP A 58 -5.19 -19.02 -6.50
CA ASP A 58 -6.25 -20.00 -6.24
C ASP A 58 -7.66 -19.36 -6.29
N PHE A 59 -7.74 -18.02 -6.14
CA PHE A 59 -8.94 -17.24 -6.44
C PHE A 59 -9.05 -16.80 -7.91
N GLY A 60 -8.08 -17.13 -8.76
CA GLY A 60 -8.09 -16.83 -10.19
C GLY A 60 -7.55 -15.43 -10.55
N ALA A 61 -6.85 -14.75 -9.64
CA ALA A 61 -6.22 -13.47 -9.93
C ALA A 61 -5.04 -13.61 -10.90
N ASP A 62 -4.76 -12.55 -11.66
CA ASP A 62 -3.57 -12.47 -12.52
C ASP A 62 -2.36 -12.00 -11.70
N VAL A 63 -1.58 -12.95 -11.20
CA VAL A 63 -0.48 -12.69 -10.26
C VAL A 63 0.88 -12.63 -10.96
N SER A 64 1.47 -11.44 -11.02
CA SER A 64 2.89 -11.24 -11.29
C SER A 64 3.68 -11.15 -9.98
N TYR A 65 4.73 -11.96 -9.82
CA TYR A 65 5.53 -11.99 -8.60
C TYR A 65 7.03 -11.91 -8.90
N ASP A 66 7.63 -10.76 -8.63
CA ASP A 66 9.07 -10.53 -8.80
C ASP A 66 9.85 -10.88 -7.52
N THR A 67 10.79 -11.81 -7.66
CA THR A 67 11.72 -12.21 -6.59
C THR A 67 13.19 -12.13 -7.03
N SER A 68 13.48 -11.36 -8.08
CA SER A 68 14.79 -11.34 -8.74
C SER A 68 15.80 -10.42 -8.04
N SER A 69 15.32 -9.42 -7.32
CA SER A 69 16.15 -8.41 -6.67
C SER A 69 16.85 -8.92 -5.41
N ALA A 70 18.06 -8.42 -5.17
CA ALA A 70 18.82 -8.65 -3.93
C ALA A 70 18.39 -7.72 -2.78
N ALA A 71 17.23 -7.08 -2.85
CA ALA A 71 16.80 -6.10 -1.85
C ALA A 71 16.67 -6.68 -0.44
N GLY A 72 16.91 -5.84 0.58
CA GLY A 72 16.46 -6.06 1.96
C GLY A 72 14.95 -5.79 2.12
N HIS A 73 14.48 -5.64 3.36
CA HIS A 73 13.08 -5.29 3.65
C HIS A 73 12.86 -3.78 3.46
N ALA A 74 12.37 -3.39 2.29
CA ALA A 74 12.21 -1.98 1.91
C ALA A 74 11.25 -1.80 0.73
N TRP A 75 10.78 -0.57 0.55
CA TRP A 75 10.31 -0.09 -0.75
C TRP A 75 11.52 0.09 -1.68
N VAL A 76 11.48 -0.46 -2.89
CA VAL A 76 12.62 -0.37 -3.81
C VAL A 76 12.27 0.55 -4.94
N SER A 77 13.01 1.66 -5.07
CA SER A 77 12.76 2.70 -6.06
C SER A 77 14.08 3.30 -6.56
N PRO A 78 14.14 3.81 -7.81
CA PRO A 78 15.28 4.55 -8.33
C PRO A 78 15.68 5.76 -7.47
N LEU A 79 14.73 6.36 -6.75
CA LEU A 79 14.93 7.56 -5.93
C LEU A 79 15.37 7.24 -4.50
N GLY A 80 15.34 5.97 -4.10
CA GLY A 80 15.75 5.50 -2.79
C GLY A 80 17.21 5.86 -2.46
N LYS A 81 17.50 6.00 -1.17
CA LYS A 81 18.84 6.39 -0.67
C LYS A 81 19.53 5.29 0.14
N VAL A 82 18.80 4.25 0.52
CA VAL A 82 19.36 3.11 1.25
C VAL A 82 19.94 2.11 0.26
N ALA A 83 21.07 1.49 0.60
CA ALA A 83 21.70 0.48 -0.24
C ALA A 83 20.79 -0.74 -0.44
N CYS A 84 20.77 -1.33 -1.65
CA CYS A 84 19.84 -2.38 -2.04
C CYS A 84 19.64 -3.49 -1.01
N ALA A 85 20.71 -4.14 -0.54
CA ALA A 85 20.63 -5.28 0.37
C ALA A 85 20.32 -4.91 1.84
N SER A 86 20.31 -3.61 2.19
CA SER A 86 20.15 -3.16 3.57
C SER A 86 18.68 -3.17 4.01
N THR A 87 18.45 -3.45 5.29
CA THR A 87 17.15 -3.23 5.95
C THR A 87 17.33 -2.13 6.99
N ALA A 88 17.09 -0.88 6.61
CA ALA A 88 17.34 0.27 7.47
C ALA A 88 16.40 1.43 7.12
N SER A 89 16.06 2.25 8.12
CA SER A 89 15.32 3.51 7.93
C SER A 89 16.03 4.41 6.89
N PRO A 90 15.29 5.07 5.98
CA PRO A 90 13.84 5.18 5.88
C PRO A 90 13.14 4.02 5.15
N TYR A 91 13.81 2.89 4.94
CA TYR A 91 13.32 1.69 4.24
C TYR A 91 12.93 1.98 2.78
N ILE A 92 13.70 2.85 2.12
CA ILE A 92 13.58 3.13 0.68
C ILE A 92 14.93 2.92 0.02
N ASN A 93 15.05 1.77 -0.63
CA ASN A 93 16.29 1.27 -1.18
C ASN A 93 16.41 1.60 -2.66
N THR A 94 17.65 1.80 -3.12
CA THR A 94 17.97 1.81 -4.55
C THR A 94 18.70 0.54 -4.94
N CYS A 95 18.19 -0.13 -5.97
CA CYS A 95 18.70 -1.41 -6.49
C CYS A 95 19.10 -1.34 -7.97
N GLY A 96 19.14 -0.15 -8.57
CA GLY A 96 19.39 0.02 -10.01
C GLY A 96 18.24 -0.47 -10.91
N THR A 97 17.06 -0.70 -10.31
CA THR A 97 15.84 -1.15 -10.99
C THR A 97 14.70 -0.16 -10.72
N ASP A 98 13.62 -0.27 -11.50
CA ASP A 98 12.39 0.50 -11.33
C ASP A 98 11.19 -0.47 -11.20
N PRO A 99 10.94 -1.02 -10.00
CA PRO A 99 9.82 -1.92 -9.77
C PRO A 99 8.47 -1.25 -9.97
N GLU A 100 8.36 0.06 -9.73
CA GLU A 100 7.13 0.82 -9.93
C GLU A 100 6.66 0.76 -11.40
N ARG A 101 7.59 0.84 -12.37
CA ARG A 101 7.24 0.66 -13.79
C ARG A 101 6.57 -0.67 -14.05
N SER A 102 7.19 -1.75 -13.56
CA SER A 102 6.70 -3.11 -13.76
C SER A 102 5.37 -3.34 -13.05
N MET A 103 5.25 -2.83 -11.82
CA MET A 103 4.01 -2.85 -11.05
C MET A 103 2.89 -2.14 -11.80
N LEU A 104 3.09 -0.90 -12.23
CA LEU A 104 2.06 -0.11 -12.89
C LEU A 104 1.68 -0.67 -14.27
N ASN A 105 2.65 -1.20 -15.03
CA ASN A 105 2.35 -1.91 -16.28
C ASN A 105 1.41 -3.09 -16.05
N HIS A 106 1.65 -3.88 -14.99
CA HIS A 106 0.81 -5.02 -14.62
C HIS A 106 -0.58 -4.57 -14.18
N LEU A 107 -0.64 -3.63 -13.23
CA LEU A 107 -1.90 -3.13 -12.68
C LEU A 107 -2.79 -2.43 -13.72
N PHE A 108 -2.20 -1.77 -14.71
CA PHE A 108 -2.95 -1.06 -15.76
C PHE A 108 -3.23 -1.93 -16.99
N GLY A 109 -2.65 -3.13 -17.07
CA GLY A 109 -2.77 -4.03 -18.22
C GLY A 109 -2.18 -3.45 -19.52
N ALA A 110 -1.33 -2.42 -19.42
CA ALA A 110 -0.74 -1.73 -20.56
C ALA A 110 0.56 -1.02 -20.15
N PRO A 111 1.51 -0.80 -21.09
CA PRO A 111 2.70 -0.01 -20.81
C PRO A 111 2.35 1.41 -20.33
N VAL A 112 2.92 1.82 -19.20
CA VAL A 112 2.82 3.20 -18.69
C VAL A 112 3.86 4.11 -19.32
N ASN A 113 3.53 5.41 -19.38
CA ASN A 113 4.52 6.44 -19.71
C ASN A 113 5.63 6.42 -18.65
N PRO A 114 6.89 6.65 -19.03
CA PRO A 114 8.00 6.69 -18.08
C PRO A 114 7.78 7.77 -17.01
N ALA A 115 8.33 7.53 -15.82
CA ALA A 115 8.41 8.53 -14.76
C ALA A 115 9.06 9.83 -15.25
N THR A 116 8.56 10.99 -14.82
CA THR A 116 9.18 12.29 -15.14
C THR A 116 10.51 12.49 -14.38
N VAL A 117 11.41 13.29 -14.93
CA VAL A 117 12.77 13.53 -14.40
C VAL A 117 12.95 14.92 -13.73
N SER A 118 11.87 15.53 -13.23
CA SER A 118 11.82 16.81 -12.50
C SER A 118 11.80 18.10 -13.37
N PRO A 119 11.11 19.18 -12.93
CA PRO A 119 10.27 19.27 -11.73
C PRO A 119 8.92 18.58 -11.90
N LEU A 120 8.45 17.98 -10.80
CA LEU A 120 7.07 17.52 -10.67
C LEU A 120 6.11 18.70 -10.89
N ASP A 121 5.01 18.46 -11.59
CA ASP A 121 4.04 19.49 -11.95
C ASP A 121 2.84 19.56 -11.00
N GLY A 122 2.61 18.49 -10.24
CA GLY A 122 1.51 18.34 -9.31
C GLY A 122 1.73 19.02 -7.95
N THR A 123 0.74 18.83 -7.07
CA THR A 123 0.76 19.38 -5.71
C THR A 123 0.55 18.28 -4.69
N LEU A 124 1.40 18.24 -3.66
CA LEU A 124 1.19 17.40 -2.48
C LEU A 124 0.29 18.14 -1.48
N VAL A 125 -0.97 17.73 -1.41
CA VAL A 125 -1.98 18.33 -0.53
C VAL A 125 -2.02 17.56 0.78
N ARG A 126 -1.78 18.26 1.89
CA ARG A 126 -1.99 17.76 3.26
C ARG A 126 -3.44 17.94 3.67
N PHE A 127 -4.03 16.96 4.35
CA PHE A 127 -5.40 17.04 4.84
C PHE A 127 -5.60 16.36 6.20
N ASP A 128 -6.68 16.72 6.90
CA ASP A 128 -7.02 16.14 8.20
C ASP A 128 -7.72 14.78 8.06
N GLN A 129 -7.11 13.70 8.54
CA GLN A 129 -7.68 12.35 8.52
C GLN A 129 -8.81 12.16 9.54
N ASN A 130 -8.93 13.00 10.57
CA ASN A 130 -9.97 12.88 11.58
C ASN A 130 -11.37 12.86 10.94
N ARG A 131 -11.59 13.66 9.89
CA ARG A 131 -12.88 13.71 9.17
C ARG A 131 -13.24 12.42 8.45
N HIS A 132 -12.29 11.51 8.26
CA HIS A 132 -12.49 10.24 7.56
C HIS A 132 -12.58 9.04 8.50
N VAL A 133 -12.11 9.18 9.74
CA VAL A 133 -12.05 8.08 10.70
C VAL A 133 -13.37 7.95 11.46
N PRO A 134 -13.89 6.73 11.69
CA PRO A 134 -15.04 6.50 12.55
C PRO A 134 -14.87 7.18 13.93
N GLY A 135 -15.83 8.00 14.33
CA GLY A 135 -15.78 8.74 15.60
C GLY A 135 -14.90 9.99 15.59
N GLY A 136 -14.34 10.39 14.44
CA GLY A 136 -13.69 11.69 14.29
C GLY A 136 -12.31 11.80 14.96
N ASN A 137 -11.69 10.67 15.32
CA ASN A 137 -10.41 10.64 16.04
C ASN A 137 -9.46 9.61 15.44
N ALA A 138 -8.53 10.07 14.60
CA ALA A 138 -7.53 9.23 13.94
C ALA A 138 -6.59 8.54 14.93
N ALA A 139 -6.19 9.21 16.01
CA ALA A 139 -5.29 8.64 17.00
C ALA A 139 -5.89 7.41 17.70
N ALA A 140 -7.22 7.37 17.89
CA ALA A 140 -7.93 6.24 18.49
C ALA A 140 -7.86 4.94 17.66
N VAL A 141 -7.41 5.02 16.41
CA VAL A 141 -7.24 3.89 15.49
C VAL A 141 -5.80 3.78 15.01
N SER A 142 -4.83 4.36 15.73
CA SER A 142 -3.41 4.39 15.37
C SER A 142 -3.14 5.01 13.98
N MET A 143 -3.95 6.01 13.58
CA MET A 143 -3.72 6.84 12.40
C MET A 143 -3.29 8.25 12.79
N GLY A 144 -2.42 8.87 11.98
CA GLY A 144 -1.97 10.25 12.20
C GLY A 144 -3.11 11.26 11.96
N LYS A 145 -2.96 12.49 12.46
CA LYS A 145 -3.89 13.58 12.12
C LYS A 145 -3.85 13.90 10.63
N ASP A 146 -2.68 13.80 10.02
CA ASP A 146 -2.44 14.26 8.65
C ASP A 146 -2.39 13.10 7.67
N GLY A 147 -3.08 13.25 6.55
CA GLY A 147 -2.95 12.43 5.36
C GLY A 147 -2.49 13.30 4.20
N PHE A 148 -2.00 12.69 3.13
CA PHE A 148 -1.48 13.42 1.98
C PHE A 148 -2.05 12.86 0.68
N VAL A 149 -2.21 13.72 -0.31
CA VAL A 149 -2.59 13.32 -1.66
C VAL A 149 -1.79 14.11 -2.67
N TYR A 150 -1.11 13.41 -3.58
CA TYR A 150 -0.42 14.02 -4.69
C TYR A 150 -1.36 14.11 -5.89
N VAL A 151 -1.57 15.33 -6.39
CA VAL A 151 -2.49 15.63 -7.49
C VAL A 151 -1.71 16.27 -8.64
N PRO A 152 -1.45 15.54 -9.74
CA PRO A 152 -0.89 16.13 -10.96
C PRO A 152 -1.76 17.25 -11.51
N LYS A 153 -1.18 18.24 -12.20
CA LYS A 153 -1.97 19.31 -12.84
C LYS A 153 -3.03 18.77 -13.80
N ALA A 154 -2.68 17.71 -14.53
CA ALA A 154 -3.59 17.05 -15.46
C ALA A 154 -4.84 16.43 -14.78
N CYS A 155 -4.80 16.24 -13.46
CA CYS A 155 -5.90 15.72 -12.65
C CYS A 155 -6.72 16.81 -11.94
N ALA A 156 -6.30 18.08 -12.02
CA ALA A 156 -7.13 19.20 -11.56
C ALA A 156 -8.39 19.38 -12.43
N ALA A 157 -8.36 18.90 -13.67
CA ALA A 157 -9.50 18.85 -14.57
C ALA A 157 -9.58 17.47 -15.26
N GLY A 158 -10.74 16.81 -15.14
CA GLY A 158 -11.04 15.53 -15.79
C GLY A 158 -10.77 14.29 -14.92
N SER A 159 -11.00 13.11 -15.50
CA SER A 159 -10.88 11.84 -14.79
C SER A 159 -9.43 11.37 -14.68
N CYS A 160 -9.05 10.85 -13.51
CA CYS A 160 -7.75 10.25 -13.23
C CYS A 160 -7.93 8.92 -12.49
N ARG A 161 -6.91 8.06 -12.57
CA ARG A 161 -6.80 6.88 -11.73
C ARG A 161 -6.47 7.31 -10.30
N LEU A 162 -6.89 6.51 -9.32
CA LEU A 162 -6.48 6.69 -7.93
C LEU A 162 -5.63 5.50 -7.51
N MET A 163 -4.40 5.77 -7.07
CA MET A 163 -3.55 4.81 -6.38
C MET A 163 -3.50 5.16 -4.90
N VAL A 164 -3.80 4.20 -4.03
CA VAL A 164 -3.60 4.35 -2.58
C VAL A 164 -2.27 3.70 -2.22
N ALA A 165 -1.32 4.50 -1.74
CA ALA A 165 0.01 4.05 -1.36
C ALA A 165 0.14 4.06 0.17
N LEU A 166 0.21 2.86 0.76
CA LEU A 166 0.34 2.68 2.20
C LEU A 166 1.81 2.46 2.57
N HIS A 167 2.37 3.34 3.38
CA HIS A 167 3.73 3.18 3.91
C HIS A 167 3.83 1.96 4.85
N GLY A 168 5.04 1.45 5.06
CA GLY A 168 5.30 0.36 6.01
C GLY A 168 5.41 0.80 7.48
N CYS A 169 5.66 -0.17 8.37
CA CYS A 169 6.06 0.12 9.75
C CYS A 169 7.30 1.01 9.77
N GLN A 170 7.40 1.90 10.75
CA GLN A 170 8.52 2.85 10.90
C GLN A 170 8.69 3.86 9.75
N GLN A 171 7.73 3.92 8.82
CA GLN A 171 7.70 4.85 7.70
C GLN A 171 6.56 5.87 7.80
N THR A 172 6.01 6.08 9.00
CA THR A 172 4.97 7.10 9.22
C THR A 172 5.55 8.50 8.95
N TYR A 173 4.69 9.45 8.58
CA TYR A 173 5.10 10.86 8.46
C TYR A 173 5.81 11.39 9.71
N GLY A 174 5.38 10.98 10.92
CA GLY A 174 6.02 11.37 12.18
C GLY A 174 7.42 10.80 12.39
N GLN A 175 7.83 9.78 11.63
CA GLN A 175 9.14 9.12 11.77
C GLN A 175 10.12 9.48 10.66
N ILE A 176 9.64 9.62 9.41
CA ILE A 176 10.50 9.85 8.24
C ILE A 176 10.10 11.09 7.42
N GLY A 177 9.17 11.91 7.92
CA GLY A 177 8.64 13.05 7.18
C GLY A 177 7.97 12.63 5.88
N ASP A 178 8.19 13.38 4.82
CA ASP A 178 7.66 13.13 3.48
C ASP A 178 8.49 12.14 2.65
N THR A 179 9.52 11.50 3.24
CA THR A 179 10.47 10.65 2.53
C THR A 179 9.80 9.56 1.68
N PHE A 180 8.76 8.89 2.19
CA PHE A 180 8.01 7.90 1.39
C PHE A 180 7.34 8.51 0.17
N MET A 181 6.68 9.64 0.34
CA MET A 181 6.02 10.36 -0.75
C MET A 181 7.03 10.88 -1.77
N ALA A 182 8.21 11.31 -1.32
CA ALA A 182 9.24 11.91 -2.17
C ALA A 182 10.16 10.89 -2.88
N GLN A 183 10.25 9.65 -2.38
CA GLN A 183 11.22 8.67 -2.87
C GLN A 183 10.60 7.35 -3.35
N ALA A 184 9.28 7.16 -3.26
CA ALA A 184 8.63 5.96 -3.76
C ALA A 184 8.53 5.89 -5.30
N ASN A 185 8.93 6.95 -6.03
CA ASN A 185 8.83 7.07 -7.49
C ASN A 185 7.37 7.08 -8.02
N LEU A 186 6.38 7.18 -7.13
CA LEU A 186 4.96 7.14 -7.49
C LEU A 186 4.44 8.49 -7.99
N ASN A 187 4.94 9.61 -7.46
CA ASN A 187 4.53 10.95 -7.92
C ASN A 187 5.07 11.23 -9.33
N GLU A 188 6.24 10.69 -9.64
CA GLU A 188 6.90 10.80 -10.92
C GLU A 188 6.12 10.06 -12.02
N TYR A 189 5.56 8.89 -11.67
CA TYR A 189 4.61 8.18 -12.55
C TYR A 189 3.24 8.85 -12.59
N ALA A 190 2.79 9.44 -11.49
CA ALA A 190 1.50 10.13 -11.40
C ALA A 190 1.39 11.26 -12.43
N ASP A 191 2.43 12.08 -12.56
CA ASP A 191 2.48 13.20 -13.51
C ASP A 191 2.34 12.79 -14.97
N THR A 192 2.89 11.63 -15.34
CA THR A 192 2.90 11.19 -16.74
C THR A 192 1.75 10.24 -17.09
N ASN A 193 0.96 9.79 -16.10
CA ASN A 193 -0.04 8.74 -16.29
C ASN A 193 -1.46 9.07 -15.79
N ARG A 194 -1.78 10.35 -15.56
CA ARG A 194 -3.11 10.79 -15.06
C ARG A 194 -3.55 9.98 -13.84
N MET A 195 -2.66 9.89 -12.85
CA MET A 195 -2.88 9.13 -11.63
C MET A 195 -2.75 10.07 -10.42
N ILE A 196 -3.71 10.04 -9.52
CA ILE A 196 -3.64 10.67 -8.20
C ILE A 196 -3.07 9.63 -7.25
N VAL A 197 -2.18 10.04 -6.33
CA VAL A 197 -1.64 9.15 -5.29
C VAL A 197 -2.09 9.61 -3.92
N LEU A 198 -2.92 8.81 -3.26
CA LEU A 198 -3.35 9.02 -1.88
C LEU A 198 -2.38 8.30 -0.94
N TYR A 199 -1.89 9.02 0.07
CA TYR A 199 -0.97 8.55 1.11
C TYR A 199 -1.59 8.71 2.50
N PRO A 200 -2.50 7.81 2.91
CA PRO A 200 -2.96 7.75 4.28
C PRO A 200 -1.78 7.50 5.23
N GLN A 201 -1.86 8.02 6.45
CA GLN A 201 -0.79 7.89 7.45
C GLN A 201 -1.29 7.12 8.67
N ALA A 202 -0.62 6.00 8.98
CA ALA A 202 -0.65 5.44 10.31
C ALA A 202 0.17 6.32 11.28
N THR A 203 0.08 6.05 12.57
CA THR A 203 0.94 6.66 13.60
C THR A 203 1.23 5.66 14.70
N THR A 204 2.27 5.93 15.49
CA THR A 204 2.62 5.13 16.66
C THR A 204 1.55 5.23 17.75
N SER A 205 1.35 4.13 18.47
CA SER A 205 0.54 4.07 19.69
C SER A 205 1.14 3.03 20.65
N LEU A 206 0.62 2.91 21.87
CA LEU A 206 1.14 1.95 22.85
C LEU A 206 1.10 0.50 22.34
N ASP A 207 -0.01 0.10 21.71
CA ASP A 207 -0.20 -1.25 21.16
C ASP A 207 0.45 -1.42 19.76
N ASN A 208 0.92 -0.34 19.16
CA ASN A 208 1.56 -0.30 17.84
C ASN A 208 2.72 0.72 17.82
N PRO A 209 3.82 0.43 18.54
CA PRO A 209 4.90 1.39 18.73
C PRO A 209 5.70 1.67 17.46
N ARG A 210 5.56 0.82 16.43
CA ARG A 210 6.19 0.98 15.13
C ARG A 210 5.32 1.71 14.11
N GLY A 211 4.07 2.08 14.46
CA GLY A 211 3.18 2.81 13.57
C GLY A 211 2.81 2.04 12.30
N CYS A 212 2.61 0.73 12.42
CA CYS A 212 2.17 -0.16 11.35
C CYS A 212 0.67 0.01 11.05
N TRP A 213 0.23 -0.38 9.85
CA TRP A 213 -1.20 -0.64 9.58
C TRP A 213 -1.71 -1.84 10.39
N ASN A 214 -3.00 -1.90 10.66
CA ASN A 214 -3.60 -2.93 11.50
C ASN A 214 -3.80 -4.24 10.75
N TRP A 215 -2.80 -5.13 10.84
CA TRP A 215 -2.86 -6.48 10.27
C TRP A 215 -2.85 -7.59 11.33
N TRP A 216 -2.90 -7.23 12.62
CA TRP A 216 -2.93 -8.19 13.73
C TRP A 216 -3.99 -7.90 14.81
N GLY A 217 -4.91 -6.96 14.56
CA GLY A 217 -6.04 -6.65 15.45
C GLY A 217 -5.68 -5.85 16.71
N TYR A 218 -4.63 -5.02 16.66
CA TYR A 218 -4.27 -4.17 17.81
C TYR A 218 -5.39 -3.18 18.17
N GLY A 219 -5.35 -2.68 19.41
CA GLY A 219 -6.36 -1.75 19.92
C GLY A 219 -7.76 -2.38 20.00
N GLY A 220 -7.84 -3.71 20.11
CA GLY A 220 -9.08 -4.48 20.24
C GLY A 220 -9.94 -4.55 18.98
N ASP A 221 -9.42 -4.17 17.82
CA ASP A 221 -10.17 -4.21 16.56
C ASP A 221 -10.25 -5.63 16.01
N THR A 222 -11.37 -6.31 16.24
CA THR A 222 -11.61 -7.68 15.74
C THR A 222 -11.99 -7.71 14.25
N HIS A 223 -12.25 -6.55 13.65
CA HIS A 223 -12.66 -6.37 12.26
C HIS A 223 -11.53 -5.85 11.37
N TYR A 224 -10.29 -5.81 11.87
CA TYR A 224 -9.13 -5.21 11.21
C TYR A 224 -8.88 -5.66 9.75
N ALA A 225 -9.36 -6.85 9.36
CA ALA A 225 -9.19 -7.46 8.04
C ALA A 225 -10.50 -7.61 7.26
N ASP A 226 -11.56 -6.86 7.61
CA ASP A 226 -12.84 -6.87 6.90
C ASP A 226 -13.46 -5.47 6.77
N LYS A 227 -14.63 -5.34 6.12
CA LYS A 227 -15.31 -4.07 5.86
C LYS A 227 -15.62 -3.25 7.12
N GLY A 228 -15.67 -3.89 8.30
CA GLY A 228 -15.88 -3.23 9.59
C GLY A 228 -14.61 -2.65 10.21
N GLY A 229 -13.43 -2.95 9.65
CA GLY A 229 -12.16 -2.49 10.20
C GLY A 229 -12.06 -0.97 10.21
N ARG A 230 -11.59 -0.41 11.33
CA ARG A 230 -11.63 1.05 11.53
C ARG A 230 -10.69 1.79 10.58
N GLN A 231 -9.50 1.25 10.33
CA GLN A 231 -8.55 1.82 9.36
C GLN A 231 -9.00 1.62 7.91
N ILE A 232 -9.55 0.46 7.57
CA ILE A 232 -10.14 0.20 6.24
C ILE A 232 -11.27 1.20 5.96
N THR A 233 -12.17 1.40 6.92
CA THR A 233 -13.27 2.37 6.81
C THR A 233 -12.75 3.78 6.59
N ALA A 234 -11.69 4.18 7.31
CA ALA A 234 -11.08 5.49 7.17
C ALA A 234 -10.45 5.70 5.77
N ILE A 235 -9.66 4.73 5.29
CA ILE A 235 -9.05 4.79 3.96
C ILE A 235 -10.13 4.83 2.89
N MET A 236 -11.15 3.97 2.98
CA MET A 236 -12.24 3.96 1.99
C MET A 236 -13.09 5.24 2.03
N SER A 237 -13.17 5.93 3.17
CA SER A 237 -13.77 7.27 3.26
C SER A 237 -12.95 8.32 2.48
N MET A 238 -11.62 8.24 2.53
CA MET A 238 -10.73 9.10 1.74
C MET A 238 -10.83 8.79 0.24
N VAL A 239 -10.90 7.51 -0.13
CA VAL A 239 -11.10 7.07 -1.52
C VAL A 239 -12.41 7.64 -2.09
N ARG A 240 -13.52 7.50 -1.36
CA ARG A 240 -14.82 8.07 -1.76
C ARG A 240 -14.79 9.59 -1.90
N GLN A 241 -14.07 10.28 -1.02
CA GLN A 241 -13.91 11.74 -1.12
C GLN A 241 -13.19 12.18 -2.40
N LEU A 242 -12.35 11.31 -2.98
CA LEU A 242 -11.64 11.53 -4.23
C LEU A 242 -12.41 11.00 -5.46
N GLY A 243 -13.64 10.51 -5.27
CA GLY A 243 -14.50 10.02 -6.36
C GLY A 243 -14.24 8.57 -6.78
N GLY A 244 -13.55 7.78 -5.95
CA GLY A 244 -13.33 6.35 -6.12
C GLY A 244 -14.27 5.48 -5.29
#